data_AF-A0AB35YDX6-F1
#
_entry.id   AF-A0AB35YDX6-F1
#
_cell.length_a   1.000
_cell.length_b   1.000
_cell.length_c   1.000
_cell.angle_alpha   90.00
_cell.angle_beta   90.00
_cell.angle_gamma   90.00
#
_symmetry.space_group_name_H-M   'P 1'
#
loop_
_entity.id
_entity.type
_entity.pdbx_description
1 polymer ?
#
loop_
_entity_poly.entity_id
_entity_poly.type
_entity_poly.pdbx_seq_one_letter_code
_entity_poly.pdbx_strand_id
1 'polypeptide(L)'
;MTKYSEEFKLMVVQEYLSGSLGYRSIAKKYGVDDSPLRRWVRAFKEFGSSGLSVKITKQIYSVQFKLDVLNFMKRTGASYQDTAIHFNLNDPTLVASWYHRFLKEGIEGLQKNQRGTRLCLRNKNHQRRTKKK
;
A
#
# COMPACT_ATOMS: atom_id res chain seq x y z
N MET A 1 -10.86 -6.90 -7.03
CA MET A 1 -11.67 -5.78 -7.53
C MET A 1 -11.53 -4.62 -6.58
N THR A 2 -11.36 -3.40 -7.08
CA THR A 2 -11.34 -2.19 -6.24
C THR A 2 -12.75 -1.68 -6.03
N LYS A 3 -13.12 -1.45 -4.78
CA LYS A 3 -14.47 -1.00 -4.37
C LYS A 3 -14.83 0.40 -4.93
N TYR A 4 -13.83 1.21 -5.25
CA TYR A 4 -13.98 2.60 -5.69
C TYR A 4 -13.20 2.85 -6.99
N SER A 5 -13.84 3.47 -7.98
CA SER A 5 -13.21 3.89 -9.25
C SER A 5 -12.21 5.03 -9.04
N GLU A 6 -11.29 5.21 -9.98
CA GLU A 6 -10.29 6.29 -9.90
C GLU A 6 -10.93 7.67 -9.96
N GLU A 7 -11.91 7.85 -10.84
CA GLU A 7 -12.70 9.07 -11.00
C GLU A 7 -13.40 9.46 -9.69
N PHE A 8 -14.01 8.48 -9.02
CA PHE A 8 -14.67 8.72 -7.73
C PHE A 8 -13.66 9.16 -6.67
N LYS A 9 -12.50 8.50 -6.58
CA LYS A 9 -11.45 8.91 -5.64
C LYS A 9 -10.94 10.32 -5.92
N LEU A 10 -10.75 10.67 -7.19
CA LEU A 10 -10.32 12.00 -7.61
C LEU A 10 -11.35 13.06 -7.20
N MET A 11 -12.63 12.82 -7.47
CA MET A 11 -13.72 13.72 -7.08
C MET A 11 -13.73 13.98 -5.57
N VAL A 12 -13.67 12.92 -4.76
CA VAL A 12 -13.70 13.03 -3.29
C VAL A 12 -12.45 13.75 -2.74
N VAL A 13 -11.27 13.49 -3.30
CA VAL A 13 -10.03 14.17 -2.90
C VAL A 13 -10.04 15.64 -3.30
N GLN A 14 -10.53 15.97 -4.50
CA GLN A 14 -10.66 17.35 -4.95
C GLN A 14 -11.62 18.15 -4.07
N GLU A 15 -12.75 17.56 -3.69
CA GLU A 15 -13.67 18.21 -2.75
C GLU A 15 -13.04 18.41 -1.36
N TYR A 16 -12.22 17.47 -0.89
CA TYR A 16 -11.46 17.65 0.35
C TYR A 16 -10.43 18.78 0.26
N LEU A 17 -9.81 18.98 -0.90
CA LEU A 17 -8.81 20.02 -1.10
C LEU A 17 -9.43 21.40 -1.34
N SER A 18 -10.62 21.47 -1.94
CA SER A 18 -11.33 22.72 -2.21
C SER A 18 -12.24 23.19 -1.08
N GLY A 19 -12.72 22.26 -0.24
CA GLY A 19 -13.63 22.54 0.87
C GLY A 19 -12.93 22.73 2.22
N SER A 20 -13.63 23.38 3.15
CA SER A 20 -13.25 23.46 4.57
C SER A 20 -13.72 22.25 5.39
N LEU A 21 -14.29 21.23 4.74
CA LEU A 21 -14.84 20.05 5.40
C LEU A 21 -13.72 19.07 5.81
N GLY A 22 -13.71 18.66 7.06
CA GLY A 22 -12.78 17.65 7.57
C GLY A 22 -13.06 16.24 7.02
N TYR A 23 -12.07 15.34 7.16
CA TYR A 23 -12.13 13.96 6.65
C TYR A 23 -13.42 13.22 7.02
N ARG A 24 -13.90 13.32 8.26
CA ARG A 24 -15.14 12.67 8.73
C ARG A 24 -16.39 13.14 7.98
N SER A 25 -16.48 14.43 7.69
CA SER A 25 -17.65 15.02 7.04
C SER A 25 -17.75 14.54 5.59
N ILE A 26 -16.61 14.51 4.90
CA ILE A 26 -16.52 14.05 3.51
C ILE A 26 -16.73 12.53 3.41
N ALA A 27 -16.09 11.77 4.31
CA ALA A 27 -16.31 10.34 4.48
C ALA A 27 -17.80 10.01 4.62
N LYS A 28 -18.52 10.74 5.49
CA LYS A 28 -19.96 10.55 5.70
C LYS A 28 -20.79 10.94 4.47
N LYS A 29 -20.46 12.06 3.80
CA LYS A 29 -21.16 12.53 2.60
C LYS A 29 -21.10 11.50 1.46
N TYR A 30 -19.95 10.85 1.29
CA TYR A 30 -19.70 9.93 0.19
C TYR A 30 -19.82 8.45 0.57
N GLY A 31 -20.16 8.13 1.82
CA GLY A 31 -20.24 6.75 2.31
C GLY A 31 -18.90 6.00 2.25
N VAL A 32 -17.79 6.71 2.43
CA VAL A 32 -16.43 6.16 2.43
C VAL A 32 -15.91 6.12 3.86
N ASP A 33 -15.12 5.11 4.20
CA ASP A 33 -14.41 5.07 5.47
C ASP A 33 -13.32 6.17 5.54
N ASP A 34 -13.01 6.64 6.75
CA ASP A 34 -12.00 7.69 6.99
C ASP A 34 -10.58 7.25 6.58
N SER A 35 -10.24 5.97 6.83
CA SER A 35 -8.90 5.44 6.57
C SER A 35 -8.52 5.41 5.07
N PRO A 36 -9.37 4.89 4.15
CA PRO A 36 -9.15 5.00 2.71
C PRO A 36 -9.03 6.45 2.23
N LEU A 37 -9.89 7.35 2.73
CA LEU A 37 -9.88 8.75 2.32
C LEU A 37 -8.54 9.42 2.66
N ARG A 38 -8.02 9.22 3.88
CA ARG A 38 -6.70 9.73 4.26
C ARG A 38 -5.59 9.18 3.37
N ARG A 39 -5.65 7.91 3.00
CA ARG A 39 -4.68 7.28 2.09
C ARG A 39 -4.73 7.91 0.71
N TRP A 40 -5.93 8.15 0.17
CA TRP A 40 -6.10 8.81 -1.13
C TRP A 40 -5.56 10.23 -1.13
N VAL A 41 -5.88 11.02 -0.11
CA VAL A 41 -5.37 12.39 0.01
C VAL A 41 -3.84 12.42 0.10
N ARG A 42 -3.22 11.52 0.87
CA ARG A 42 -1.75 11.40 0.94
C ARG A 42 -1.14 11.02 -0.40
N ALA A 43 -1.67 9.97 -1.04
CA ALA A 43 -1.19 9.53 -2.34
C ALA A 43 -1.33 10.61 -3.41
N PHE A 44 -2.40 11.41 -3.37
CA PHE A 44 -2.59 12.54 -4.28
C PHE A 44 -1.59 13.67 -4.01
N LYS A 45 -1.24 13.94 -2.75
CA LYS A 45 -0.23 14.96 -2.41
C LYS A 45 1.18 14.56 -2.85
N GLU A 46 1.52 13.27 -2.77
CA GLU A 46 2.85 12.77 -3.12
C GLU A 46 3.01 12.49 -4.62
N PHE A 47 1.98 11.96 -5.28
CA PHE A 47 2.06 11.44 -6.65
C PHE A 47 1.02 12.02 -7.61
N GLY A 48 0.21 12.99 -7.18
CA GLY A 48 -0.86 13.57 -7.98
C GLY A 48 -1.97 12.57 -8.33
N SER A 49 -2.60 12.75 -9.49
CA SER A 49 -3.65 11.85 -9.99
C SER A 49 -3.17 10.40 -10.14
N SER A 50 -1.90 10.18 -10.46
CA SER A 50 -1.30 8.86 -10.58
C SER A 50 -1.28 8.08 -9.27
N GLY A 51 -1.31 8.76 -8.11
CA GLY A 51 -1.39 8.12 -6.79
C GLY A 51 -2.76 7.51 -6.47
N LEU A 52 -3.82 7.97 -7.14
CA LEU A 52 -5.20 7.47 -6.98
C LEU A 52 -5.52 6.32 -7.93
N SER A 53 -4.71 6.18 -8.98
CA SER A 53 -4.86 5.13 -9.97
C SER A 53 -4.62 3.76 -9.35
N VAL A 54 -5.53 2.85 -9.66
CA VAL A 54 -5.37 1.43 -9.38
C VAL A 54 -4.47 0.91 -10.49
N LYS A 55 -3.22 0.56 -10.17
CA LYS A 55 -2.37 -0.17 -11.11
C LYS A 55 -3.01 -1.54 -11.37
N ILE A 56 -3.80 -1.62 -12.45
CA ILE A 56 -4.50 -2.84 -12.88
C ILE A 56 -3.49 -3.90 -13.35
N THR A 57 -2.33 -3.46 -13.85
CA THR A 57 -1.26 -4.35 -14.27
C THR A 57 -0.35 -4.67 -13.08
N LYS A 58 -0.13 -5.97 -12.84
CA LYS A 58 0.91 -6.45 -11.93
C LYS A 58 2.25 -5.94 -12.47
N GLN A 59 2.83 -4.94 -11.81
CA GLN A 59 4.19 -4.48 -12.09
C GLN A 59 5.15 -5.64 -11.79
N ILE A 60 5.78 -6.16 -12.85
CA ILE A 60 6.82 -7.19 -12.74
C ILE A 60 8.14 -6.46 -12.57
N TYR A 61 8.67 -6.48 -11.35
CA TYR A 61 9.98 -5.94 -11.06
C TYR A 61 11.06 -6.98 -11.34
N SER A 62 12.10 -6.59 -12.07
CA SER A 62 13.28 -7.44 -12.27
C SER A 62 13.98 -7.70 -10.94
N VAL A 63 14.71 -8.82 -10.86
CA VAL A 63 15.48 -9.18 -9.65
C VAL A 63 16.53 -8.12 -9.36
N GLN A 64 17.18 -7.61 -10.42
CA GLN A 64 18.19 -6.57 -10.30
C GLN A 64 17.62 -5.29 -9.68
N PHE A 65 16.45 -4.85 -10.15
CA PHE A 65 15.78 -3.68 -9.58
C PHE A 65 15.47 -3.87 -8.09
N LYS A 66 14.96 -5.05 -7.70
CA LYS A 66 14.71 -5.35 -6.27
C LYS A 66 15.99 -5.30 -5.45
N LEU A 67 17.10 -5.81 -5.98
CA LEU A 67 18.41 -5.75 -5.31
C LEU A 67 18.90 -4.32 -5.17
N ASP A 68 18.75 -3.48 -6.19
CA ASP A 68 19.17 -2.08 -6.15
C ASP A 68 18.40 -1.30 -5.07
N VAL A 69 17.09 -1.53 -4.96
CA VAL A 69 16.25 -0.94 -3.89
C VAL A 69 16.74 -1.37 -2.50
N LEU A 70 17.01 -2.66 -2.29
CA LEU A 70 17.47 -3.17 -1.00
C LEU A 70 18.89 -2.70 -0.66
N ASN A 71 19.78 -2.62 -1.66
CA ASN A 71 21.14 -2.11 -1.50
C ASN A 71 21.13 -0.62 -1.16
N PHE A 72 20.28 0.17 -1.81
CA PHE A 72 20.10 1.58 -1.48
C PHE A 72 19.69 1.74 -0.02
N MET A 73 18.66 1.01 0.41
CA MET A 73 18.18 1.05 1.80
C MET A 73 19.29 0.66 2.79
N LYS A 74 20.07 -0.38 2.49
CA LYS A 74 21.17 -0.82 3.35
C LYS A 74 22.32 0.19 3.42
N ARG A 75 22.59 0.92 2.34
CA ARG A 75 23.65 1.93 2.27
C ARG A 75 23.26 3.22 2.97
N THR A 76 22.02 3.68 2.81
CA THR A 76 21.56 4.97 3.33
C THR A 76 20.90 4.87 4.71
N GLY A 77 20.44 3.68 5.11
CA GLY A 77 19.63 3.50 6.32
C GLY A 77 18.23 4.11 6.22
N ALA A 78 17.78 4.44 5.00
CA ALA A 78 16.47 5.04 4.77
C ALA A 78 15.33 4.12 5.22
N SER A 79 14.20 4.71 5.64
CA SER A 79 13.02 3.92 6.00
C SER A 79 12.42 3.24 4.76
N TYR A 80 11.56 2.23 5.00
CA TYR A 80 10.81 1.58 3.92
C TYR A 80 9.97 2.57 3.10
N GLN A 81 9.45 3.61 3.76
CA GLN A 81 8.63 4.63 3.11
C GLN A 81 9.48 5.56 2.27
N ASP A 82 10.60 6.05 2.78
CA ASP A 82 11.49 6.96 2.03
C ASP A 82 12.11 6.26 0.83
N THR A 83 12.51 4.99 1.01
CA THR A 83 13.00 4.15 -0.08
C THR A 83 11.91 3.95 -1.14
N ALA A 84 10.68 3.68 -0.72
CA ALA A 84 9.57 3.52 -1.65
C ALA A 84 9.30 4.81 -2.44
N ILE A 85 9.31 5.97 -1.80
CA ILE A 85 9.15 7.27 -2.46
C ILE A 85 10.28 7.52 -3.47
N HIS A 86 11.54 7.26 -3.09
CA HIS A 86 12.70 7.46 -3.96
C HIS A 86 12.64 6.61 -5.25
N PHE A 87 12.14 5.38 -5.14
CA PHE A 87 11.97 4.46 -6.29
C PHE A 87 10.57 4.51 -6.91
N ASN A 88 9.74 5.50 -6.55
CA ASN A 88 8.37 5.66 -7.03
C ASN A 88 7.48 4.42 -6.85
N LEU A 89 7.71 3.69 -5.75
CA LEU A 89 6.92 2.57 -5.29
C LEU A 89 5.78 3.08 -4.41
N ASN A 90 4.55 2.91 -4.88
CA ASN A 90 3.35 3.35 -4.16
C ASN A 90 3.03 2.46 -2.93
N ASP A 91 3.75 1.36 -2.73
CA ASP A 91 3.55 0.44 -1.62
C ASP A 91 4.86 0.16 -0.86
N PRO A 92 5.09 0.85 0.26
CA PRO A 92 6.23 0.60 1.14
C PRO A 92 6.29 -0.84 1.68
N THR A 93 5.16 -1.55 1.76
CA THR A 93 5.14 -2.94 2.24
C THR A 93 5.77 -3.92 1.24
N LEU A 94 5.84 -3.55 -0.05
CA LEU A 94 6.58 -4.33 -1.05
C LEU A 94 8.07 -4.38 -0.72
N VAL A 95 8.67 -3.24 -0.35
CA VAL A 95 10.10 -3.15 0.00
C VAL A 95 10.41 -4.05 1.21
N ALA A 96 9.57 -3.98 2.26
CA ALA A 96 9.69 -4.86 3.41
C ALA A 96 9.57 -6.35 3.02
N SER A 97 8.62 -6.70 2.14
CA SER A 97 8.44 -8.07 1.67
C SER A 97 9.66 -8.62 0.91
N TRP A 98 10.30 -7.78 0.08
CA TRP A 98 11.52 -8.14 -0.63
C TRP A 98 12.69 -8.31 0.32
N TYR A 99 12.83 -7.41 1.30
CA TYR A 99 13.86 -7.49 2.32
C TYR A 99 13.77 -8.80 3.13
N HIS A 100 12.57 -9.15 3.59
CA HIS A 100 12.38 -10.41 4.33
C HIS A 100 12.64 -11.66 3.47
N ARG A 101 12.27 -11.64 2.19
CA ARG A 101 12.58 -12.76 1.27
C ARG A 101 14.07 -12.89 1.01
N PHE A 102 14.75 -11.77 0.84
CA PHE A 102 16.20 -11.73 0.67
C PHE A 102 16.93 -12.27 1.90
N LEU A 103 16.49 -11.91 3.11
CA LEU A 103 17.05 -12.45 4.35
C LEU A 103 16.84 -13.96 4.51
N LYS A 104 15.70 -14.48 4.03
CA LYS A 104 15.33 -15.89 4.21
C LYS A 104 15.92 -16.82 3.16
N GLU A 105 15.91 -16.40 1.90
CA GLU A 105 16.19 -17.25 0.72
C GLU A 105 17.24 -16.61 -0.21
N GLY A 106 17.88 -15.51 0.17
CA GLY A 106 18.88 -14.82 -0.65
C GLY A 106 18.33 -14.29 -1.98
N ILE A 107 19.17 -14.28 -3.00
CA ILE A 107 18.83 -13.81 -4.35
C ILE A 107 17.75 -14.70 -5.00
N GLU A 108 17.77 -16.01 -4.73
CA GLU A 108 16.77 -16.95 -5.23
C GLU A 108 15.35 -16.64 -4.72
N GLY A 109 15.25 -16.12 -3.49
CA GLY A 109 13.98 -15.65 -2.91
C GLY A 109 13.35 -14.46 -3.66
N LEU A 110 14.17 -13.68 -4.35
CA LEU A 110 13.73 -12.53 -5.17
C LEU A 110 13.34 -12.93 -6.60
N GLN A 111 13.87 -14.06 -7.10
CA GLN A 111 13.56 -14.64 -8.42
C GLN A 111 12.20 -15.33 -8.47
N LYS A 112 11.72 -15.93 -7.37
CA LYS A 112 10.42 -16.62 -7.33
C LYS A 112 9.26 -15.63 -7.53
N ASN A 113 8.92 -15.39 -8.79
CA ASN A 113 7.66 -14.75 -9.17
C ASN A 113 6.50 -15.66 -8.74
N GLN A 114 5.61 -15.08 -7.94
CA GLN A 114 4.22 -15.50 -7.72
C GLN A 114 3.91 -16.99 -7.96
N ARG A 115 4.54 -17.92 -7.23
CA ARG A 115 3.79 -19.13 -6.89
C ARG A 115 2.65 -18.64 -6.01
N GLY A 116 1.45 -18.84 -6.54
CA GLY A 116 0.24 -18.11 -6.21
C GLY A 116 0.05 -17.87 -4.74
N THR A 117 -0.65 -16.79 -4.44
CA THR A 117 -1.41 -16.61 -3.20
C THR A 117 -1.74 -17.96 -2.59
N ARG A 118 -0.93 -18.45 -1.65
CA ARG A 118 -1.45 -19.36 -0.65
C ARG A 118 -2.40 -18.47 0.11
N LEU A 119 -3.69 -18.63 -0.16
CA LEU A 119 -4.74 -18.28 0.77
C LEU A 119 -4.24 -18.72 2.15
N CYS A 120 -3.72 -17.80 2.94
CA CYS A 120 -3.71 -18.01 4.37
C CYS A 120 -5.19 -18.03 4.72
N LEU A 121 -5.76 -19.23 4.82
CA LEU A 121 -6.88 -19.51 5.70
C LEU A 121 -6.43 -19.07 7.09
N ARG A 122 -6.57 -17.77 7.35
CA ARG A 122 -6.51 -17.20 8.68
C ARG A 122 -7.77 -17.71 9.36
N ASN A 123 -7.68 -18.89 9.97
CA ASN A 123 -8.65 -19.31 10.96
C ASN A 123 -8.66 -18.22 12.05
N LYS A 124 -9.66 -17.34 11.98
CA LYS A 124 -9.97 -16.37 13.02
C LYS A 124 -10.59 -17.14 14.17
N ASN A 125 -9.79 -17.79 15.00
CA ASN A 125 -10.22 -18.17 16.34
C ASN A 125 -9.36 -17.41 17.35
N HIS A 126 -9.61 -16.10 17.44
CA HIS A 126 -9.29 -15.33 18.63
C HIS A 126 -10.58 -15.11 19.42
N GLN A 127 -10.77 -16.04 20.36
CA GLN A 127 -11.40 -15.93 21.67
C GLN A 127 -12.53 -14.92 21.86
N ARG A 128 -13.68 -15.43 22.30
CA ARG A 128 -14.52 -14.71 23.26
C ARG A 128 -14.70 -15.56 24.52
N ARG A 129 -13.78 -15.35 25.46
CA ARG A 129 -14.14 -15.39 26.88
C ARG A 129 -15.13 -14.25 27.10
N THR A 130 -16.36 -14.58 27.46
CA THR A 130 -17.25 -13.65 28.17
C THR A 130 -17.72 -14.34 29.44
N LYS A 131 -17.17 -13.88 30.57
CA LYS A 131 -17.76 -14.04 31.89
C LYS A 131 -19.01 -13.16 32.03
N LYS A 132 -19.85 -13.52 33.01
CA LYS A 132 -21.06 -12.87 33.60
C LYS A 132 -22.36 -13.59 33.18
N LYS A 133 -23.26 -13.97 34.08
CA LYS A 133 -23.44 -13.68 35.52
C LYS A 133 -24.15 -14.87 36.15
#